data_AF-A0A495DCM3-F1
#
_entry.id   AF-A0A495DCM3-F1
#
_cell.length_a   1.000
_cell.length_b   1.000
_cell.length_c   1.000
_cell.angle_alpha   90.00
_cell.angle_beta   90.00
_cell.angle_gamma   90.00
#
_symmetry.space_group_name_H-M   'P 1'
#
loop_
_entity.id
_entity.type
_entity.pdbx_description
1 polymer ?
#
loop_
_entity_poly.entity_id
_entity_poly.type
_entity_poly.pdbx_seq_one_letter_code
_entity_poly.pdbx_strand_id
1 'polypeptide(L)' 'MNGKGFIRRLRAYAKANGLDLAISPERGKGGHQLVRLDNRPTTVKSGEIGKGLLAKMLRDLAVSKEKF' A
#
# COMPACT_ATOMS: atom_id res chain seq x y z
N MET A 1 2.45 -4.77 -11.04
CA MET A 1 2.45 -5.42 -9.70
C MET A 1 1.01 -5.65 -9.27
N ASN A 2 0.71 -6.56 -8.35
CA ASN A 2 -0.66 -6.75 -7.83
C ASN A 2 -0.77 -6.33 -6.35
N GLY A 3 -1.98 -6.32 -5.79
CA GLY A 3 -2.22 -5.89 -4.41
C GLY A 3 -1.38 -6.63 -3.38
N LYS A 4 -1.29 -7.96 -3.50
CA LYS A 4 -0.47 -8.81 -2.62
C LYS A 4 1.02 -8.45 -2.72
N GLY A 5 1.50 -8.19 -3.94
CA GLY A 5 2.87 -7.75 -4.20
C GLY A 5 3.17 -6.37 -3.64
N PHE A 6 2.23 -5.43 -3.75
CA PHE A 6 2.35 -4.10 -3.17
C PHE A 6 2.46 -4.16 -1.65
N ILE A 7 1.57 -4.91 -0.99
CA ILE A 7 1.60 -5.10 0.47
C ILE A 7 2.90 -5.73 0.93
N ARG A 8 3.42 -6.73 0.20
CA ARG A 8 4.71 -7.36 0.53
C ARG A 8 5.87 -6.37 0.49
N ARG A 9 5.95 -5.52 -0.55
CA ARG A 9 6.98 -4.48 -0.65
C ARG A 9 6.80 -3.41 0.41
N LEU A 10 5.55 -3.02 0.68
CA LEU A 10 5.23 -2.04 1.70
C LEU A 10 5.59 -2.51 3.12
N ARG A 11 5.41 -3.79 3.43
CA ARG A 11 5.90 -4.39 4.69
C ARG A 11 7.41 -4.29 4.83
N ALA A 12 8.16 -4.59 3.77
CA ALA A 12 9.61 -4.48 3.77
C ALA A 12 10.06 -3.02 3.94
N TYR A 13 9.41 -2.10 3.21
CA TYR A 13 9.65 -0.67 3.32
C TYR A 13 9.37 -0.16 4.74
N ALA A 14 8.22 -0.49 5.32
CA ALA A 14 7.84 -0.09 6.67
C ALA A 14 8.88 -0.57 7.70
N LYS A 15 9.27 -1.85 7.61
CA LYS A 15 10.30 -2.44 8.50
C LYS A 15 11.66 -1.74 8.36
N ALA A 16 12.09 -1.43 7.13
CA ALA A 16 13.37 -0.78 6.89
C ALA A 16 13.42 0.67 7.39
N ASN A 17 12.26 1.34 7.47
CA ASN A 17 12.15 2.75 7.89
C ASN A 17 11.57 2.91 9.30
N GLY A 18 11.31 1.81 10.04
CA GLY A 18 10.73 1.86 11.38
C GLY A 18 9.30 2.43 11.43
N LEU A 19 8.52 2.28 10.36
CA LEU A 19 7.17 2.83 10.25
C LEU A 19 6.11 1.82 10.70
N ASP A 20 5.06 2.32 11.34
CA ASP A 20 3.88 1.51 11.67
C ASP A 20 3.09 1.15 10.40
N LEU A 21 2.68 -0.10 10.28
CA LEU A 21 1.92 -0.60 9.13
C LEU A 21 0.73 -1.44 9.60
N ALA A 22 -0.46 -0.88 9.45
CA ALA A 22 -1.72 -1.57 9.69
C ALA A 22 -2.40 -1.96 8.37
N ILE A 23 -2.91 -3.19 8.29
CA ILE A 23 -3.67 -3.68 7.13
C ILE A 23 -5.03 -4.13 7.63
N SER A 24 -6.06 -3.43 7.18
CA SER A 24 -7.45 -3.73 7.49
C SER A 24 -8.10 -4.41 6.27
N PRO A 25 -8.63 -5.62 6.41
CA PRO A 25 -9.36 -6.29 5.32
C PRO A 25 -10.72 -5.62 5.02
N GLU A 26 -11.12 -4.64 5.83
CA GLU A 26 -12.41 -3.95 5.77
C GLU A 26 -12.46 -2.90 4.64
N ARG A 27 -12.75 -3.35 3.41
CA ARG A 27 -13.68 -2.63 2.51
C ARG A 27 -14.16 -3.51 1.34
N GLY A 28 -15.29 -4.21 1.56
CA GLY A 28 -16.32 -4.51 0.57
C GLY A 28 -16.09 -5.65 -0.45
N LYS A 29 -17.20 -6.16 -1.00
CA LYS A 29 -17.27 -7.08 -2.16
C LYS A 29 -16.34 -6.57 -3.27
N GLY A 30 -15.25 -7.29 -3.54
CA GLY A 30 -14.26 -6.91 -4.56
C GLY A 30 -12.79 -7.11 -4.17
N GLY A 31 -12.48 -7.51 -2.92
CA GLY A 31 -11.13 -7.87 -2.50
C GLY A 31 -10.18 -6.67 -2.38
N HIS A 32 -10.70 -5.50 -2.04
CA HIS A 32 -9.88 -4.33 -1.72
C HIS A 32 -9.49 -4.36 -0.23
N GLN A 33 -8.27 -3.92 0.07
CA GLN A 33 -7.74 -3.84 1.44
C GLN A 33 -7.38 -2.40 1.75
N LEU A 34 -7.72 -1.95 2.94
CA LEU A 34 -7.26 -0.65 3.45
C LEU A 34 -5.91 -0.86 4.12
N VAL A 35 -4.92 -0.06 3.73
CA VAL A 35 -3.60 -0.09 4.32
C VAL A 35 -3.30 1.27 4.92
N ARG A 36 -2.77 1.30 6.14
CA ARG A 36 -2.29 2.51 6.81
C ARG A 36 -0.80 2.38 7.08
N LEU A 37 0.00 3.31 6.58
CA LEU A 37 1.41 3.44 6.91
C LEU A 37 1.59 4.75 7.68
N ASP A 38 2.09 4.68 8.93
CA ASP A 38 2.33 5.86 9.77
C ASP A 38 1.12 6.83 9.79
N ASN A 39 -0.04 6.26 10.14
CA ASN A 39 -1.34 6.95 10.16
C ASN A 39 -1.87 7.47 8.80
N ARG A 40 -1.19 7.18 7.68
CA ARG A 40 -1.62 7.56 6.32
C ARG A 40 -2.34 6.40 5.62
N PRO A 41 -3.62 6.53 5.26
CA PRO A 41 -4.37 5.45 4.61
C PRO A 41 -4.22 5.45 3.08
N THR A 42 -4.23 4.27 2.48
CA THR A 42 -4.52 4.07 1.05
C THR A 42 -5.32 2.79 0.82
N THR A 43 -6.04 2.71 -0.29
CA THR A 43 -6.82 1.52 -0.67
C THR A 43 -6.08 0.74 -1.72
N VAL A 44 -5.80 -0.53 -1.42
CA VAL A 44 -5.08 -1.46 -2.28
C VAL A 44 -6.08 -2.43 -2.90
N LYS A 45 -6.20 -2.44 -4.23
CA LYS A 45 -6.97 -3.46 -4.94
C LYS A 45 -6.20 -4.77 -5.07
N SER A 46 -6.88 -5.91 -5.02
CA SER A 46 -6.28 -7.25 -5.16
C SER A 46 -5.60 -7.49 -6.51
N GLY A 47 -6.20 -6.98 -7.59
CA GLY A 47 -5.76 -7.19 -8.98
C GLY A 47 -4.52 -6.38 -9.40
N GLU A 48 -4.33 -6.23 -10.71
CA GLU A 48 -3.16 -5.55 -11.27
C GLU A 48 -3.16 -4.04 -11.00
N ILE A 49 -2.14 -3.56 -10.29
CA ILE A 49 -1.86 -2.16 -10.05
C ILE A 49 -1.03 -1.60 -11.22
N GLY A 50 -1.67 -0.72 -12.00
CA GLY A 50 -1.02 0.08 -13.02
C GLY A 50 -0.16 1.21 -12.42
N LYS A 51 0.73 1.79 -13.25
CA LYS A 51 1.71 2.80 -12.82
C LYS A 51 1.08 4.04 -12.17
N GLY A 52 -0.05 4.52 -12.70
CA GLY A 52 -0.76 5.68 -12.15
C GLY A 52 -1.37 5.41 -10.77
N LEU A 53 -2.01 4.25 -10.59
CA LEU A 53 -2.56 3.85 -9.30
C LEU A 53 -1.44 3.65 -8.28
N LEU A 54 -0.33 3.02 -8.67
CA LEU A 54 0.85 2.90 -7.81
C LEU A 54 1.36 4.26 -7.34
N ALA A 55 1.55 5.20 -8.27
CA ALA A 55 2.03 6.54 -7.93
C ALA A 55 1.06 7.26 -6.98
N LYS A 56 -0.25 7.10 -7.16
CA LYS A 56 -1.25 7.62 -6.23
C LYS A 56 -1.10 7.00 -4.83
N MET A 57 -1.08 5.66 -4.73
CA MET A 57 -0.95 4.97 -3.44
C MET A 57 0.33 5.37 -2.70
N LEU A 58 1.45 5.51 -3.40
CA LEU A 58 2.70 5.97 -2.79
C LEU A 58 2.60 7.42 -2.30
N ARG A 59 1.93 8.31 -3.04
CA ARG A 59 1.66 9.68 -2.57
C ARG A 59 0.76 9.71 -1.34
N ASP A 60 -0.32 8.92 -1.32
CA ASP A 60 -1.22 8.81 -0.17
C ASP A 60 -0.44 8.40 1.09
N LEU A 61 0.49 7.45 0.94
CA LEU A 61 1.35 6.96 2.02
C LEU A 61 2.62 7.82 2.27
N ALA A 62 2.82 8.89 1.50
CA ALA A 62 4.05 9.69 1.46
C ALA A 62 5.36 8.89 1.34
N VAL A 63 5.32 7.85 0.52
CA VAL A 63 6.48 7.04 0.18
C VAL A 63 7.10 7.58 -1.10
N SER A 64 8.41 7.85 -1.08
CA SER A 64 9.13 8.20 -2.30
C SER A 64 9.21 6.98 -3.24
N LYS A 65 8.83 7.19 -4.50
CA LYS A 65 8.88 6.17 -5.55
C LYS A 65 10.30 5.64 -5.78
N GLU A 66 11.32 6.45 -5.51
CA GLU A 66 12.73 6.06 -5.67
C GLU A 66 13.19 5.09 -4.57
N LYS A 67 12.53 5.13 -3.41
CA LYS A 67 12.87 4.31 -2.23
C LYS A 67 11.99 3.05 -2.10
N PHE A 68 11.09 2.78 -3.05
CA PHE A 68 10.05 1.73 -2.98
C PHE A 68 10.18 0.67 -4.09
#